data_AF-D8GKG6-F1
#
_entry.id   AF-D8GKG6-F1
#
_cell.length_a   1.000
_cell.length_b   1.000
_cell.length_c   1.000
_cell.angle_alpha   90.00
_cell.angle_beta   90.00
_cell.angle_gamma   90.00
#
_symmetry.space_group_name_H-M   'P 1'
#
loop_
_entity.id
_entity.type
_entity.pdbx_description
1 polymer ?
#
loop_
_entity_poly.entity_id
_entity_poly.type
_entity_poly.pdbx_seq_one_letter_code
_entity_poly.pdbx_strand_id
1 'polypeptide(L)'
;MIRRLKNKLFATLCITTLTLGAVAAPSAFNSVKADAAPTKTVYVDVEKNVLGQAPILQPKAVTLSDTNTIADATKQAVGDGNVNIVSSKYGKYVTGFKDTTDNQAAFEDYSFTSKLKNLTKGIVFRTDIPKQPIVTDANYLSEKECDGISGWMFTVNNVDHVNSTYYDGSTTLDNVPDGATIRWEFSAAAGCDLGLAGYLPDGTISDKGTYNWSYTQTPAFFSGRADKTDLIAKMANHANKTDTAYTNALTQLETLQATQGAVNTAAGAL
;
A
#
# COMPACT_ATOMS: atom_id res chain seq x y z
N MET A 1 5.66 33.44 48.01
CA MET A 1 6.38 32.23 48.48
C MET A 1 6.74 31.40 47.26
N ILE A 2 7.97 31.55 46.76
CA ILE A 2 8.46 30.98 45.49
C ILE A 2 9.02 29.58 45.78
N ARG A 3 8.47 28.54 45.15
CA ARG A 3 9.01 27.16 45.22
C ARG A 3 9.72 26.80 43.91
N ARG A 4 11.00 26.45 44.07
CA ARG A 4 12.00 26.16 43.05
C ARG A 4 11.72 24.86 42.29
N LEU A 5 11.88 24.91 40.96
CA LEU A 5 12.13 23.76 40.09
C LEU A 5 13.45 23.08 40.50
N LYS A 6 13.50 21.75 40.39
CA LYS A 6 14.71 20.96 40.51
C LYS A 6 14.89 20.04 39.30
N ASN A 7 16.16 20.00 38.89
CA ASN A 7 16.86 18.97 38.13
C ASN A 7 16.79 19.05 36.60
N LYS A 8 17.90 19.01 35.87
CA LYS A 8 19.32 19.40 36.08
C LYS A 8 19.96 19.16 34.70
N LEU A 9 20.37 20.22 34.04
CA LEU A 9 21.25 20.19 32.86
C LEU A 9 22.73 20.20 33.33
N PHE A 10 23.66 19.90 32.41
CA PHE A 10 25.14 19.98 32.48
C PHE A 10 25.85 18.72 33.04
N ALA A 11 26.98 18.22 32.50
CA ALA A 11 28.00 18.72 31.56
C ALA A 11 28.69 17.49 30.89
N THR A 12 28.99 17.48 29.58
CA THR A 12 30.23 17.92 28.91
C THR A 12 31.55 17.61 29.62
N LEU A 13 32.25 16.59 29.09
CA LEU A 13 33.69 16.48 28.75
C LEU A 13 34.76 16.85 29.80
N CYS A 14 35.59 15.88 30.18
CA CYS A 14 37.03 16.09 30.45
C CYS A 14 37.82 14.79 30.24
N ILE A 15 38.81 14.89 29.35
CA ILE A 15 39.82 13.88 29.01
C ILE A 15 40.82 13.78 30.17
N THR A 16 41.08 12.58 30.65
CA THR A 16 42.31 12.25 31.40
C THR A 16 43.05 11.16 30.66
N THR A 17 44.14 11.56 30.01
CA THR A 17 45.20 10.70 29.50
C THR A 17 45.89 9.98 30.67
N LEU A 18 45.71 8.67 30.75
CA LEU A 18 46.57 7.76 31.51
C LEU A 18 47.43 6.99 30.49
N THR A 19 48.60 7.54 30.19
CA THR A 19 49.69 6.79 29.56
C THR A 19 50.41 5.99 30.63
N LEU A 20 50.18 4.68 30.68
CA LEU A 20 51.03 3.74 31.41
C LEU A 20 50.99 2.36 30.73
N GLY A 21 52.15 1.95 30.25
CA GLY A 21 52.55 0.56 30.07
C GLY A 21 51.96 -0.17 28.87
N ALA A 22 52.72 -0.22 27.76
CA ALA A 22 52.51 -1.20 26.71
C ALA A 22 52.73 -2.60 27.27
N VAL A 23 51.64 -3.31 27.55
CA VAL A 23 51.62 -4.78 27.56
C VAL A 23 50.80 -5.16 26.34
N ALA A 24 51.48 -5.59 25.27
CA ALA A 24 50.83 -6.17 24.11
C ALA A 24 50.24 -7.52 24.52
N ALA A 25 49.06 -7.51 25.14
CA ALA A 25 48.19 -8.66 25.14
C ALA A 25 47.65 -8.80 23.71
N PRO A 26 47.80 -9.96 23.04
CA PRO A 26 47.07 -10.22 21.81
C PRO A 26 45.60 -10.39 22.20
N SER A 27 44.89 -9.26 22.30
CA SER A 27 43.44 -9.24 22.40
C SER A 27 42.89 -9.65 21.05
N ALA A 28 42.85 -10.95 20.80
CA ALA A 28 41.97 -11.53 19.79
C ALA A 28 40.53 -11.37 20.27
N PHE A 29 40.05 -10.13 20.35
CA PHE A 29 38.64 -9.88 20.11
C PHE A 29 38.48 -10.16 18.62
N ASN A 30 38.09 -11.39 18.31
CA ASN A 30 37.30 -11.62 17.12
C ASN A 30 36.17 -10.60 17.22
N SER A 31 36.25 -9.55 16.40
CA SER A 31 35.09 -8.76 16.05
C SER A 31 34.12 -9.79 15.46
N VAL A 32 33.23 -10.32 16.30
CA VAL A 32 32.09 -11.08 15.85
C VAL A 32 31.33 -10.05 15.03
N LYS A 33 31.56 -10.10 13.72
CA LYS A 33 30.81 -9.31 12.77
C LYS A 33 29.39 -9.80 12.98
N ALA A 34 28.51 -8.94 13.50
CA ALA A 34 27.09 -9.24 13.49
C ALA A 34 26.78 -9.59 12.03
N ASP A 35 26.21 -10.77 11.79
CA ASP A 35 25.75 -11.11 10.45
C ASP A 35 24.82 -9.99 9.99
N ALA A 36 24.95 -9.60 8.72
CA ALA A 36 24.02 -8.64 8.16
C ALA A 36 22.61 -9.19 8.38
N ALA A 37 21.70 -8.35 8.89
CA ALA A 37 20.30 -8.75 9.02
C ALA A 37 19.82 -9.32 7.68
N PRO A 38 19.08 -10.44 7.67
CA PRO A 38 18.64 -11.04 6.42
C PRO A 38 17.84 -9.99 5.64
N THR A 39 18.08 -9.90 4.34
CA THR A 39 17.35 -8.99 3.47
C THR A 39 16.39 -9.75 2.58
N LYS A 40 15.22 -9.16 2.31
CA LYS A 40 14.28 -9.64 1.29
C LYS A 40 14.12 -8.60 0.20
N THR A 41 13.94 -9.09 -1.03
CA THR A 41 13.53 -8.25 -2.15
C THR A 41 12.06 -8.50 -2.43
N VAL A 42 11.28 -7.42 -2.47
CA VAL A 42 9.86 -7.44 -2.82
C VAL A 42 9.60 -6.44 -3.95
N TYR A 43 8.52 -6.66 -4.69
CA TYR A 43 8.08 -5.80 -5.78
C TYR A 43 6.85 -5.03 -5.34
N VAL A 44 6.83 -3.73 -5.57
CA VAL A 44 5.71 -2.86 -5.19
C VAL A 44 5.22 -2.13 -6.41
N ASP A 45 3.91 -2.06 -6.55
CA ASP A 45 3.20 -1.22 -7.52
C ASP A 45 2.02 -0.52 -6.82
N VAL A 46 1.55 0.57 -7.42
CA VAL A 46 0.41 1.35 -6.92
C VAL A 46 -0.47 1.75 -8.11
N GLU A 47 -1.64 1.12 -8.20
CA GLU A 47 -2.54 1.19 -9.34
C GLU A 47 -3.84 1.92 -8.99
N LYS A 48 -4.37 2.67 -9.97
CA LYS A 48 -5.67 3.34 -9.91
C LYS A 48 -6.53 3.04 -11.15
N ASN A 49 -6.44 1.80 -11.63
CA ASN A 49 -7.07 1.33 -12.87
C ASN A 49 -8.59 1.49 -12.90
N VAL A 50 -9.24 1.52 -11.73
CA VAL A 50 -10.68 1.80 -11.62
C VAL A 50 -11.05 3.19 -12.14
N LEU A 51 -10.09 4.12 -12.19
CA LEU A 51 -10.20 5.45 -12.78
C LEU A 51 -9.81 5.48 -14.28
N GLY A 52 -9.42 4.34 -14.86
CA GLY A 52 -8.93 4.28 -16.25
C GLY A 52 -7.59 5.00 -16.46
N GLN A 53 -6.82 5.20 -15.40
CA GLN A 53 -5.55 5.95 -15.42
C GLN A 53 -4.34 5.06 -15.20
N ALA A 54 -3.17 5.57 -15.62
CA ALA A 54 -1.88 4.95 -15.38
C ALA A 54 -1.58 4.78 -13.86
N PRO A 55 -0.71 3.82 -13.48
CA PRO A 55 -0.33 3.61 -12.09
C PRO A 55 0.37 4.85 -11.51
N ILE A 56 0.14 5.11 -10.21
CA ILE A 56 0.90 6.11 -9.45
C ILE A 56 2.36 5.68 -9.33
N LEU A 57 2.58 4.38 -9.12
CA LEU A 57 3.90 3.75 -9.12
C LEU A 57 3.88 2.56 -10.08
N GLN A 58 4.64 2.68 -11.18
CA GLN A 58 4.98 1.51 -11.99
C GLN A 58 5.83 0.51 -11.19
N PRO A 59 5.76 -0.80 -11.49
CA PRO A 59 6.43 -1.84 -10.71
C PRO A 59 7.88 -1.54 -10.35
N LYS A 60 8.21 -1.64 -9.06
CA LYS A 60 9.54 -1.31 -8.52
C LYS A 60 10.00 -2.35 -7.52
N ALA A 61 11.24 -2.81 -7.67
CA ALA A 61 11.90 -3.67 -6.70
C ALA A 61 12.44 -2.86 -5.52
N VAL A 62 12.27 -3.36 -4.31
CA VAL A 62 12.87 -2.81 -3.08
C VAL A 62 13.49 -3.92 -2.26
N THR A 63 14.69 -3.67 -1.75
CA THR A 63 15.42 -4.59 -0.87
C THR A 63 15.57 -3.94 0.50
N LEU A 64 15.13 -4.67 1.53
CA LEU A 64 15.05 -4.23 2.93
C LEU A 64 15.41 -5.39 3.86
N SER A 65 15.62 -5.11 5.15
CA SER A 65 15.71 -6.19 6.15
C SER A 65 14.37 -6.92 6.24
N ASP A 66 14.40 -8.23 6.46
CA ASP A 66 13.22 -9.05 6.74
C ASP A 66 12.41 -8.59 7.98
N THR A 67 13.05 -7.85 8.90
CA THR A 67 12.39 -7.20 10.05
C THR A 67 11.58 -5.96 9.68
N ASN A 68 11.78 -5.38 8.49
CA ASN A 68 10.95 -4.30 7.98
C ASN A 68 9.53 -4.79 7.66
N THR A 69 8.61 -3.85 7.50
CA THR A 69 7.20 -4.15 7.25
C THR A 69 6.78 -3.87 5.81
N ILE A 70 5.62 -4.38 5.40
CA ILE A 70 4.97 -4.03 4.11
C ILE A 70 4.85 -2.50 3.94
N ALA A 71 4.50 -1.78 5.01
CA ALA A 71 4.46 -0.31 5.00
C ALA A 71 5.84 0.31 4.73
N ASP A 72 6.91 -0.25 5.27
CA ASP A 72 8.26 0.26 5.05
C ASP A 72 8.73 -0.01 3.61
N ALA A 73 8.43 -1.19 3.06
CA ALA A 73 8.67 -1.52 1.65
C ALA A 73 7.92 -0.59 0.71
N THR A 74 6.62 -0.35 1.00
CA THR A 74 5.78 0.58 0.23
C THR A 74 6.35 2.00 0.29
N LYS A 75 6.72 2.47 1.48
CA LYS A 75 7.35 3.79 1.68
C LYS A 75 8.67 3.93 0.92
N GLN A 76 9.52 2.91 0.93
CA GLN A 76 10.77 2.93 0.14
C GLN A 76 10.51 2.94 -1.36
N ALA A 77 9.47 2.23 -1.82
CA ALA A 77 9.14 2.14 -3.24
C ALA A 77 8.65 3.49 -3.77
N VAL A 78 7.66 4.10 -3.12
CA VAL A 78 7.05 5.37 -3.55
C VAL A 78 7.89 6.60 -3.16
N GLY A 79 8.75 6.49 -2.15
CA GLY A 79 9.53 7.58 -1.58
C GLY A 79 8.85 8.21 -0.35
N ASP A 80 9.68 8.72 0.57
CA ASP A 80 9.17 9.39 1.77
C ASP A 80 8.35 10.63 1.40
N GLY A 81 7.23 10.84 2.09
CA GLY A 81 6.27 11.90 1.77
C GLY A 81 5.33 11.60 0.59
N ASN A 82 5.50 10.49 -0.14
CA ASN A 82 4.60 10.12 -1.24
C ASN A 82 3.53 9.09 -0.86
N VAL A 83 3.46 8.70 0.42
CA VAL A 83 2.44 7.82 0.97
C VAL A 83 2.06 8.25 2.39
N ASN A 84 0.77 8.27 2.67
CA ASN A 84 0.22 8.57 3.99
C ASN A 84 -0.09 7.27 4.72
N ILE A 85 0.67 6.99 5.78
CA ILE A 85 0.53 5.79 6.60
C ILE A 85 0.16 6.19 8.02
N VAL A 86 -0.96 5.69 8.53
CA VAL A 86 -1.43 5.95 9.89
C VAL A 86 -1.37 4.68 10.72
N SER A 87 -1.03 4.83 12.00
CA SER A 87 -1.09 3.73 12.96
C SER A 87 -2.49 3.62 13.55
N SER A 88 -3.02 2.41 13.59
CA SER A 88 -4.29 2.09 14.25
C SER A 88 -4.11 0.92 15.22
N LYS A 89 -5.17 0.60 15.97
CA LYS A 89 -5.22 -0.61 16.80
C LYS A 89 -5.18 -1.93 15.99
N TYR A 90 -5.36 -1.84 14.67
CA TYR A 90 -5.32 -2.96 13.72
C TYR A 90 -4.02 -2.96 12.89
N GLY A 91 -3.01 -2.19 13.30
CA GLY A 91 -1.75 -2.07 12.57
C GLY A 91 -1.64 -0.79 11.73
N LYS A 92 -0.60 -0.72 10.90
CA LYS A 92 -0.34 0.38 9.96
C LYS A 92 -1.32 0.28 8.78
N TYR A 93 -1.96 1.39 8.46
CA TYR A 93 -2.93 1.52 7.37
C TYR A 93 -2.47 2.61 6.39
N VAL A 94 -2.54 2.32 5.09
CA VAL A 94 -2.28 3.31 4.03
C VAL A 94 -3.58 4.05 3.73
N THR A 95 -3.56 5.36 3.96
CA THR A 95 -4.71 6.25 3.76
C THR A 95 -4.66 6.98 2.42
N GLY A 96 -3.50 7.04 1.76
CA GLY A 96 -3.39 7.73 0.49
C GLY A 96 -1.99 7.66 -0.11
N PHE A 97 -1.92 7.83 -1.42
CA PHE A 97 -0.67 7.99 -2.17
C PHE A 97 -0.66 9.36 -2.85
N LYS A 98 0.53 9.96 -2.95
CA LYS A 98 0.66 11.26 -3.59
C LYS A 98 0.28 11.14 -5.05
N ASP A 99 -0.66 11.97 -5.45
CA ASP A 99 -1.20 12.01 -6.78
C ASP A 99 -1.76 13.40 -7.05
N THR A 100 -1.35 14.00 -8.18
CA THR A 100 -1.70 15.38 -8.52
C THR A 100 -2.58 15.45 -9.76
N THR A 101 -3.05 14.31 -10.26
CA THR A 101 -4.02 14.26 -11.34
C THR A 101 -5.41 14.63 -10.84
N ASP A 102 -6.27 15.07 -11.76
CA ASP A 102 -7.68 15.32 -11.46
C ASP A 102 -8.46 14.00 -11.35
N ASN A 103 -8.37 13.39 -10.16
CA ASN A 103 -9.02 12.10 -9.87
C ASN A 103 -10.54 12.23 -9.83
N GLN A 104 -11.07 13.40 -9.47
CA GLN A 104 -12.50 13.67 -9.46
C GLN A 104 -13.06 13.65 -10.89
N ALA A 105 -12.39 14.32 -11.83
CA ALA A 105 -12.77 14.27 -13.24
C ALA A 105 -12.68 12.85 -13.81
N ALA A 106 -11.60 12.12 -13.51
CA ALA A 106 -11.45 10.74 -13.95
C ALA A 106 -12.54 9.82 -13.39
N PHE A 107 -13.04 10.11 -12.19
CA PHE A 107 -14.09 9.33 -11.55
C PHE A 107 -15.48 9.55 -12.16
N GLU A 108 -15.72 10.63 -12.92
CA GLU A 108 -17.00 10.85 -13.61
C GLU A 108 -17.35 9.68 -14.55
N ASP A 109 -16.32 9.05 -15.13
CA ASP A 109 -16.43 7.89 -16.01
C ASP A 109 -16.29 6.54 -15.27
N TYR A 110 -16.40 6.52 -13.93
CA TYR A 110 -16.31 5.29 -13.15
C TYR A 110 -17.35 4.26 -13.59
N SER A 111 -16.86 3.16 -14.16
CA SER A 111 -17.66 2.17 -14.89
C SER A 111 -18.71 1.45 -14.03
N PHE A 112 -18.57 1.46 -12.70
CA PHE A 112 -19.48 0.77 -11.79
C PHE A 112 -20.42 1.70 -11.01
N THR A 113 -20.47 3.00 -11.34
CA THR A 113 -21.31 4.00 -10.66
C THR A 113 -22.75 3.53 -10.46
N SER A 114 -23.43 3.10 -11.53
CA SER A 114 -24.82 2.63 -11.46
C SER A 114 -24.98 1.40 -10.58
N LYS A 115 -24.03 0.46 -10.64
CA LYS A 115 -24.07 -0.78 -9.85
C LYS A 115 -23.88 -0.47 -8.36
N LEU A 116 -22.88 0.33 -8.03
CA LEU A 116 -22.60 0.75 -6.65
C LEU A 116 -23.75 1.55 -6.06
N LYS A 117 -24.32 2.49 -6.82
CA LYS A 117 -25.50 3.28 -6.43
C LYS A 117 -26.69 2.38 -6.12
N ASN A 118 -26.96 1.38 -6.97
CA ASN A 118 -28.09 0.47 -6.77
C ASN A 118 -27.89 -0.41 -5.52
N LEU A 119 -26.71 -1.02 -5.36
CA LEU A 119 -26.42 -1.89 -4.21
C LEU A 119 -26.46 -1.15 -2.87
N THR A 120 -26.07 0.12 -2.87
CA THR A 120 -26.02 0.96 -1.67
C THR A 120 -27.24 1.88 -1.54
N LYS A 121 -28.29 1.68 -2.36
CA LYS A 121 -29.51 2.51 -2.35
C LYS A 121 -29.24 4.02 -2.48
N GLY A 122 -28.15 4.38 -3.15
CA GLY A 122 -27.74 5.75 -3.42
C GLY A 122 -27.20 6.52 -2.22
N ILE A 123 -26.82 5.85 -1.14
CA ILE A 123 -26.19 6.56 0.00
C ILE A 123 -24.71 6.85 -0.23
N VAL A 124 -24.03 6.03 -1.04
CA VAL A 124 -22.68 6.33 -1.53
C VAL A 124 -22.76 7.52 -2.50
N PHE A 125 -21.68 8.30 -2.61
CA PHE A 125 -21.59 9.58 -3.34
C PHE A 125 -22.32 10.76 -2.71
N ARG A 126 -23.03 10.57 -1.58
CA ARG A 126 -23.67 11.68 -0.87
C ARG A 126 -22.65 12.52 -0.13
N THR A 127 -22.75 13.84 -0.28
CA THR A 127 -21.89 14.82 0.39
C THR A 127 -22.45 15.30 1.73
N ASP A 128 -23.67 14.90 2.09
CA ASP A 128 -24.40 15.38 3.27
C ASP A 128 -24.37 14.40 4.46
N ILE A 129 -23.47 13.41 4.45
CA ILE A 129 -23.33 12.42 5.54
C ILE A 129 -22.33 12.94 6.59
N PRO A 130 -22.76 13.31 7.82
CA PRO A 130 -21.96 14.13 8.73
C PRO A 130 -20.61 13.54 9.16
N LYS A 131 -20.48 12.20 9.23
CA LYS A 131 -19.23 11.53 9.62
C LYS A 131 -18.62 10.67 8.52
N GLN A 132 -19.08 10.86 7.29
CA GLN A 132 -18.49 10.25 6.10
C GLN A 132 -18.36 11.29 4.99
N PRO A 133 -17.59 12.38 5.22
CA PRO A 133 -17.35 13.34 4.17
C PRO A 133 -16.59 12.67 3.03
N ILE A 134 -16.95 13.01 1.80
CA ILE A 134 -16.12 12.74 0.63
C ILE A 134 -14.86 13.58 0.78
N VAL A 135 -13.71 12.94 0.72
CA VAL A 135 -12.41 13.62 0.76
C VAL A 135 -12.09 14.16 -0.63
N THR A 136 -11.40 15.28 -0.69
CA THR A 136 -10.82 15.78 -1.93
C THR A 136 -9.48 16.40 -1.57
N ASP A 137 -8.40 15.84 -2.11
CA ASP A 137 -7.04 16.34 -1.89
C ASP A 137 -6.34 16.53 -3.23
N ALA A 138 -5.91 17.75 -3.53
CA ALA A 138 -5.22 18.06 -4.77
C ALA A 138 -3.83 17.41 -4.90
N ASN A 139 -3.29 16.85 -3.81
CA ASN A 139 -1.95 16.27 -3.77
C ASN A 139 -1.94 14.77 -3.48
N TYR A 140 -3.07 14.17 -3.12
CA TYR A 140 -3.14 12.75 -2.79
C TYR A 140 -4.41 12.13 -3.34
N LEU A 141 -4.31 10.89 -3.81
CA LEU A 141 -5.47 10.02 -3.93
C LEU A 141 -5.66 9.29 -2.59
N SER A 142 -6.69 9.68 -1.84
CA SER A 142 -6.91 9.30 -0.45
C SER A 142 -8.13 8.38 -0.25
N GLU A 143 -8.22 7.77 0.93
CA GLU A 143 -9.45 7.10 1.37
C GLU A 143 -10.63 8.09 1.36
N LYS A 144 -11.81 7.57 1.02
CA LYS A 144 -13.08 8.29 0.91
C LYS A 144 -13.14 9.33 -0.19
N GLU A 145 -12.11 9.45 -1.01
CA GLU A 145 -12.13 10.28 -2.20
C GLU A 145 -13.19 9.80 -3.20
N CYS A 146 -13.74 10.71 -3.99
CA CYS A 146 -14.81 10.44 -4.97
C CYS A 146 -16.19 10.05 -4.41
N ASP A 147 -16.29 9.19 -3.38
CA ASP A 147 -17.56 8.51 -3.05
C ASP A 147 -17.87 8.28 -1.55
N GLY A 148 -16.91 8.58 -0.67
CA GLY A 148 -17.07 8.46 0.79
C GLY A 148 -16.75 7.07 1.36
N ILE A 149 -16.50 6.06 0.53
CA ILE A 149 -16.13 4.69 0.95
C ILE A 149 -14.86 4.15 0.27
N SER A 150 -14.34 4.85 -0.73
CA SER A 150 -13.18 4.45 -1.49
C SER A 150 -11.94 4.33 -0.61
N GLY A 151 -10.93 3.63 -1.10
CA GLY A 151 -9.66 3.52 -0.41
C GLY A 151 -8.71 2.56 -1.08
N TRP A 152 -7.61 2.31 -0.37
CA TRP A 152 -6.50 1.51 -0.84
C TRP A 152 -6.63 0.08 -0.34
N MET A 153 -6.74 -0.84 -1.29
CA MET A 153 -6.64 -2.28 -1.06
C MET A 153 -5.22 -2.73 -1.40
N PHE A 154 -4.75 -3.79 -0.78
CA PHE A 154 -3.54 -4.45 -1.27
C PHE A 154 -3.63 -5.96 -1.19
N THR A 155 -2.79 -6.59 -2.01
CA THR A 155 -2.56 -8.03 -1.98
C THR A 155 -1.07 -8.33 -1.97
N VAL A 156 -0.70 -9.48 -1.42
CA VAL A 156 0.63 -10.08 -1.50
C VAL A 156 0.52 -11.31 -2.39
N ASN A 157 1.17 -11.32 -3.56
CA ASN A 157 1.03 -12.38 -4.56
C ASN A 157 -0.44 -12.72 -4.87
N ASN A 158 -1.23 -11.66 -5.13
CA ASN A 158 -2.64 -11.76 -5.51
C ASN A 158 -3.61 -12.29 -4.43
N VAL A 159 -3.14 -12.46 -3.18
CA VAL A 159 -3.97 -12.83 -2.02
C VAL A 159 -3.87 -11.80 -0.89
N ASP A 160 -4.88 -11.70 -0.04
CA ASP A 160 -4.96 -10.77 1.09
C ASP A 160 -4.67 -11.43 2.45
N HIS A 161 -4.52 -12.76 2.50
CA HIS A 161 -4.21 -13.51 3.71
C HIS A 161 -3.50 -14.85 3.43
N VAL A 162 -2.84 -15.38 4.46
CA VAL A 162 -2.30 -16.75 4.50
C VAL A 162 -2.71 -17.39 5.83
N ASN A 163 -3.19 -18.64 5.80
CA ASN A 163 -3.58 -19.40 7.00
C ASN A 163 -4.48 -18.60 7.95
N SER A 164 -5.51 -17.94 7.41
CA SER A 164 -6.46 -17.06 8.13
C SER A 164 -5.89 -15.78 8.74
N THR A 165 -4.60 -15.47 8.52
CA THR A 165 -3.97 -14.23 8.97
C THR A 165 -3.93 -13.26 7.80
N TYR A 166 -4.68 -12.16 7.91
CA TYR A 166 -4.66 -11.10 6.92
C TYR A 166 -3.33 -10.37 6.94
N TYR A 167 -2.85 -10.02 5.75
CA TYR A 167 -1.77 -9.06 5.63
C TYR A 167 -2.25 -7.68 6.04
N ASP A 168 -1.40 -6.94 6.74
CA ASP A 168 -1.57 -5.53 7.04
C ASP A 168 -0.26 -4.77 6.79
N GLY A 169 -0.28 -3.43 6.89
CA GLY A 169 0.94 -2.64 6.73
C GLY A 169 2.01 -2.91 7.81
N SER A 170 1.64 -3.55 8.92
CA SER A 170 2.55 -3.93 10.01
C SER A 170 3.19 -5.30 9.80
N THR A 171 2.73 -6.08 8.82
CA THR A 171 3.26 -7.42 8.57
C THR A 171 4.73 -7.32 8.19
N THR A 172 5.59 -8.02 8.93
CA THR A 172 7.03 -8.04 8.67
C THR A 172 7.33 -8.81 7.40
N LEU A 173 8.38 -8.41 6.68
CA LEU A 173 8.80 -9.05 5.45
C LEU A 173 9.22 -10.51 5.68
N ASP A 174 9.67 -10.89 6.87
CA ASP A 174 9.90 -12.30 7.23
C ASP A 174 8.64 -13.17 7.01
N ASN A 175 7.45 -12.62 7.26
CA ASN A 175 6.16 -13.29 7.06
C ASN A 175 5.61 -13.15 5.61
N VAL A 176 6.40 -12.59 4.70
CA VAL A 176 6.07 -12.44 3.28
C VAL A 176 6.98 -13.36 2.46
N PRO A 177 6.49 -14.05 1.41
CA PRO A 177 7.35 -14.84 0.53
C PRO A 177 8.51 -14.02 -0.05
N ASP A 178 9.69 -14.62 -0.24
CA ASP A 178 10.78 -13.93 -0.92
C ASP A 178 10.40 -13.66 -2.39
N GLY A 179 10.76 -12.48 -2.92
CA GLY A 179 10.32 -12.04 -4.24
C GLY A 179 8.81 -11.74 -4.34
N ALA A 180 8.11 -11.57 -3.23
CA ALA A 180 6.67 -11.28 -3.27
C ALA A 180 6.35 -9.94 -3.94
N THR A 181 5.18 -9.90 -4.56
CA THR A 181 4.58 -8.68 -5.10
C THR A 181 3.55 -8.13 -4.13
N ILE A 182 3.74 -6.88 -3.71
CA ILE A 182 2.82 -6.07 -2.91
C ILE A 182 2.11 -5.12 -3.88
N ARG A 183 0.87 -5.46 -4.23
CA ARG A 183 0.08 -4.74 -5.23
C ARG A 183 -0.95 -3.87 -4.53
N TRP A 184 -0.82 -2.55 -4.64
CA TRP A 184 -1.81 -1.59 -4.11
C TRP A 184 -2.78 -1.18 -5.21
N GLU A 185 -4.08 -1.27 -4.93
CA GLU A 185 -5.13 -0.93 -5.89
C GLU A 185 -6.15 0.00 -5.24
N PHE A 186 -6.41 1.15 -5.86
CA PHE A 186 -7.49 2.03 -5.46
C PHE A 186 -8.84 1.39 -5.81
N SER A 187 -9.78 1.43 -4.87
CA SER A 187 -11.12 0.89 -5.03
C SER A 187 -12.16 1.90 -4.56
N ALA A 188 -13.26 2.01 -5.29
CA ALA A 188 -14.46 2.75 -4.93
C ALA A 188 -15.57 1.84 -4.36
N ALA A 189 -15.36 0.52 -4.35
CA ALA A 189 -16.36 -0.45 -3.93
C ALA A 189 -15.80 -1.50 -2.97
N ALA A 190 -14.89 -1.12 -2.07
CA ALA A 190 -14.30 -1.99 -1.06
C ALA A 190 -13.76 -3.32 -1.65
N GLY A 191 -13.09 -3.25 -2.80
CA GLY A 191 -12.53 -4.36 -3.56
C GLY A 191 -13.48 -5.00 -4.57
N CYS A 192 -14.79 -4.74 -4.52
CA CYS A 192 -15.75 -5.36 -5.45
C CYS A 192 -15.46 -4.99 -6.91
N ASP A 193 -15.06 -3.75 -7.15
CA ASP A 193 -14.65 -3.19 -8.43
C ASP A 193 -13.20 -3.53 -8.83
N LEU A 194 -12.51 -4.33 -8.03
CA LEU A 194 -11.21 -4.93 -8.35
C LEU A 194 -11.32 -6.42 -8.66
N GLY A 195 -12.53 -6.97 -8.65
CA GLY A 195 -12.76 -8.39 -8.86
C GLY A 195 -12.64 -9.24 -7.57
N LEU A 196 -12.68 -8.60 -6.40
CA LEU A 196 -12.68 -9.24 -5.07
C LEU A 196 -14.09 -9.21 -4.46
N ALA A 197 -14.33 -10.00 -3.41
CA ALA A 197 -15.53 -9.84 -2.59
C ALA A 197 -15.29 -8.78 -1.51
N GLY A 198 -16.31 -7.98 -1.18
CA GLY A 198 -16.18 -6.89 -0.23
C GLY A 198 -17.45 -6.66 0.58
N TYR A 199 -17.36 -5.87 1.64
CA TYR A 199 -18.53 -5.44 2.42
C TYR A 199 -18.90 -4.03 2.01
N LEU A 200 -20.12 -3.82 1.51
CA LEU A 200 -20.63 -2.50 1.13
C LEU A 200 -21.63 -1.98 2.16
N PRO A 201 -21.90 -0.66 2.19
CA PRO A 201 -23.01 -0.11 2.96
C PRO A 201 -24.36 -0.73 2.59
N ASP A 202 -25.22 -0.99 3.58
CA ASP A 202 -26.52 -1.66 3.39
C ASP A 202 -27.65 -0.75 2.86
N GLY A 203 -27.31 0.51 2.59
CA GLY A 203 -28.25 1.54 2.16
C GLY A 203 -28.91 2.31 3.32
N THR A 204 -28.40 2.19 4.55
CA THR A 204 -28.86 2.96 5.71
C THR A 204 -27.72 3.71 6.41
N ILE A 205 -28.09 4.76 7.16
CA ILE A 205 -27.19 5.62 7.93
C ILE A 205 -27.54 5.49 9.40
N SER A 206 -26.53 5.36 10.26
CA SER A 206 -26.71 5.31 11.71
C SER A 206 -27.11 6.68 12.28
N ASP A 207 -27.70 6.69 13.47
CA ASP A 207 -27.99 7.93 14.22
C ASP A 207 -26.74 8.79 14.50
N LYS A 208 -25.55 8.18 14.38
CA LYS A 208 -24.26 8.86 14.53
C LYS A 208 -23.77 9.50 13.23
N GLY A 209 -24.49 9.38 12.13
CA GLY A 209 -24.13 9.95 10.83
C GLY A 209 -23.05 9.15 10.08
N THR A 210 -23.03 7.82 10.22
CA THR A 210 -22.10 6.91 9.51
C THR A 210 -22.86 5.86 8.70
N TYR A 211 -22.23 5.30 7.67
CA TYR A 211 -22.75 4.11 7.00
C TYR A 211 -22.98 2.95 7.97
N ASN A 212 -24.09 2.24 7.81
CA ASN A 212 -24.24 0.88 8.30
C ASN A 212 -23.71 -0.07 7.22
N TRP A 213 -22.79 -0.95 7.60
CA TRP A 213 -22.17 -1.89 6.68
C TRP A 213 -22.93 -3.20 6.67
N SER A 214 -23.09 -3.80 5.49
CA SER A 214 -23.64 -5.14 5.35
C SER A 214 -22.76 -6.17 6.06
N TYR A 215 -23.38 -7.15 6.71
CA TYR A 215 -22.68 -8.34 7.24
C TYR A 215 -22.53 -9.46 6.20
N THR A 216 -23.16 -9.29 5.03
CA THR A 216 -23.03 -10.21 3.90
C THR A 216 -22.08 -9.62 2.88
N GLN A 217 -21.10 -10.42 2.45
CA GLN A 217 -20.17 -10.03 1.40
C GLN A 217 -20.93 -9.81 0.09
N THR A 218 -20.67 -8.67 -0.53
CA THR A 218 -21.04 -8.40 -1.91
C THR A 218 -20.04 -9.12 -2.81
N PRO A 219 -20.50 -9.90 -3.79
CA PRO A 219 -19.61 -10.51 -4.77
C PRO A 219 -18.89 -9.46 -5.62
N ALA A 220 -17.79 -9.89 -6.22
CA ALA A 220 -17.06 -9.11 -7.22
C ALA A 220 -17.97 -8.57 -8.33
N PHE A 221 -17.67 -7.36 -8.80
CA PHE A 221 -18.47 -6.70 -9.83
C PHE A 221 -18.28 -7.29 -11.22
N PHE A 222 -17.14 -7.95 -11.44
CA PHE A 222 -16.81 -8.75 -12.61
C PHE A 222 -16.09 -10.03 -12.16
N SER A 223 -16.08 -11.05 -13.02
CA SER A 223 -15.38 -12.30 -12.78
C SER A 223 -14.06 -12.35 -13.53
N GLY A 224 -13.15 -13.24 -13.12
CA GLY A 224 -11.90 -13.49 -13.84
C GLY A 224 -10.81 -12.45 -13.61
N ARG A 225 -10.73 -11.87 -12.40
CA ARG A 225 -9.58 -11.05 -11.98
C ARG A 225 -8.28 -11.79 -12.29
N ALA A 226 -7.47 -11.22 -13.17
CA ALA A 226 -6.18 -11.80 -13.53
C ALA A 226 -5.16 -11.62 -12.40
N ASP A 227 -4.36 -12.64 -12.15
CA ASP A 227 -3.18 -12.58 -11.31
C ASP A 227 -2.04 -11.90 -12.08
N LYS A 228 -1.64 -10.72 -11.60
CA LYS A 228 -0.57 -9.89 -12.19
C LYS A 228 0.78 -10.03 -11.47
N THR A 229 0.91 -10.97 -10.53
CA THR A 229 2.13 -11.14 -9.69
C THR A 229 3.41 -11.29 -10.53
N ASP A 230 3.43 -12.23 -11.47
CA ASP A 230 4.61 -12.46 -12.33
C ASP A 230 4.88 -11.27 -13.26
N LEU A 231 3.82 -10.66 -13.80
CA LEU A 231 3.92 -9.47 -14.66
C LEU A 231 4.61 -8.33 -13.91
N ILE A 232 4.17 -8.02 -12.69
CA ILE A 232 4.70 -6.93 -11.86
C ILE A 232 6.17 -7.20 -11.51
N ALA A 233 6.50 -8.41 -11.05
CA ALA A 233 7.87 -8.78 -10.73
C ALA A 233 8.82 -8.66 -11.94
N LYS A 234 8.40 -9.13 -13.12
CA LYS A 234 9.19 -8.99 -14.35
C LYS A 234 9.28 -7.55 -14.82
N MET A 235 8.17 -6.80 -14.78
CA MET A 235 8.18 -5.38 -15.10
C MET A 235 9.13 -4.62 -14.18
N ALA A 236 9.20 -4.93 -12.89
CA ALA A 236 10.13 -4.27 -11.98
C ALA A 236 11.60 -4.49 -12.38
N ASN A 237 11.94 -5.72 -12.79
CA ASN A 237 13.30 -6.12 -13.16
C ASN A 237 13.68 -5.80 -14.61
N HIS A 238 12.70 -5.54 -15.49
CA HIS A 238 12.96 -5.32 -16.90
C HIS A 238 13.78 -4.03 -17.13
N ALA A 239 14.91 -4.12 -17.84
CA ALA A 239 15.87 -3.02 -17.93
C ALA A 239 15.37 -1.81 -18.74
N ASN A 240 14.68 -2.05 -19.87
CA ASN A 240 14.22 -0.99 -20.76
C ASN A 240 12.73 -0.69 -20.58
N LYS A 241 12.41 0.32 -19.77
CA LYS A 241 11.01 0.71 -19.48
C LYS A 241 10.29 1.40 -20.64
N THR A 242 10.87 1.43 -21.84
CA THR A 242 10.34 2.14 -23.01
C THR A 242 10.22 1.27 -24.24
N ASP A 243 10.67 0.02 -24.18
CA ASP A 243 10.52 -0.88 -25.32
C ASP A 243 9.09 -1.42 -25.44
N THR A 244 8.81 -2.03 -26.60
CA THR A 244 7.50 -2.56 -26.93
C THR A 244 7.02 -3.62 -25.93
N ALA A 245 7.94 -4.43 -25.38
CA ALA A 245 7.56 -5.45 -24.40
C ALA A 245 7.06 -4.80 -23.11
N TYR A 246 7.78 -3.80 -22.62
CA TYR A 246 7.40 -3.04 -21.43
C TYR A 246 6.10 -2.26 -21.62
N THR A 247 5.91 -1.57 -22.75
CA THR A 247 4.68 -0.81 -23.01
C THR A 247 3.46 -1.73 -23.15
N ASN A 248 3.64 -2.92 -23.74
CA ASN A 248 2.58 -3.93 -23.80
C ASN A 248 2.23 -4.48 -22.42
N ALA A 249 3.24 -4.72 -21.59
CA ALA A 249 3.06 -5.13 -20.19
C ALA A 249 2.33 -4.06 -19.37
N LEU A 250 2.71 -2.79 -19.52
CA LEU A 250 2.05 -1.67 -18.88
C LEU A 250 0.57 -1.58 -19.29
N THR A 251 0.26 -1.80 -20.56
CA THR A 251 -1.13 -1.85 -21.03
C THR A 251 -1.95 -2.93 -20.31
N GLN A 252 -1.38 -4.12 -20.08
CA GLN A 252 -2.06 -5.19 -19.35
C GLN A 252 -2.14 -4.91 -17.84
N LEU A 253 -1.14 -4.21 -17.29
CA LEU A 253 -1.17 -3.73 -15.91
C LEU A 253 -2.31 -2.73 -15.69
N GLU A 254 -2.49 -1.78 -16.60
CA GLU A 254 -3.51 -0.73 -16.54
C GLU A 254 -4.94 -1.25 -16.85
N THR A 255 -5.04 -2.33 -17.60
CA THR A 255 -6.35 -2.92 -17.95
C THR A 255 -6.95 -3.62 -16.71
N LEU A 256 -7.99 -3.01 -16.13
CA LEU A 256 -8.68 -3.53 -14.94
C LEU A 256 -9.19 -4.96 -15.12
N GLN A 257 -9.83 -5.24 -16.26
CA GLN A 257 -10.40 -6.54 -16.60
C GLN A 257 -9.53 -7.30 -17.61
N ALA A 258 -8.21 -7.19 -17.51
CA ALA A 258 -7.29 -7.94 -18.34
C ALA A 258 -7.55 -9.46 -18.19
N THR A 259 -7.44 -10.20 -19.29
CA THR A 259 -7.53 -11.67 -19.21
C THR A 259 -6.22 -12.25 -18.71
N GLN A 260 -6.28 -13.39 -17.99
CA GLN A 260 -5.07 -14.09 -17.56
C GLN A 260 -4.15 -14.44 -18.74
N GLY A 261 -4.72 -14.82 -19.90
CA GLY A 261 -3.94 -15.12 -21.09
C GLY A 261 -3.15 -13.91 -21.60
N ALA A 262 -3.75 -12.72 -21.60
CA ALA A 262 -3.07 -11.49 -22.00
C ALA A 262 -1.98 -11.09 -21.00
N VAL A 263 -2.24 -11.20 -19.70
CA VAL A 263 -1.26 -10.97 -18.64
C VAL A 263 -0.07 -11.92 -18.77
N ASN A 264 -0.32 -13.22 -18.94
CA ASN A 264 0.73 -14.22 -19.12
C ASN A 264 1.56 -13.98 -20.38
N THR A 265 0.92 -13.60 -21.48
CA THR A 265 1.61 -13.30 -22.75
C THR A 265 2.53 -12.09 -22.59
N ALA A 266 2.05 -11.03 -21.95
CA ALA A 266 2.86 -9.84 -21.71
C ALA A 266 4.03 -10.13 -20.76
N ALA A 267 3.80 -10.90 -19.69
CA ALA A 267 4.84 -11.33 -18.78
C ALA A 267 5.87 -12.26 -19.45
N GLY A 268 5.49 -13.05 -20.44
CA GLY A 268 6.40 -13.90 -21.21
C GLY A 268 7.31 -13.14 -22.18
N ALA A 269 6.98 -11.89 -22.49
CA ALA A 269 7.74 -11.04 -23.41
C ALA A 269 8.77 -10.12 -22.72
N LEU A 270 8.71 -10.01 -21.38
CA LEU A 270 9.62 -9.21 -20.54
C LEU A 270 10.89 -9.96 -20.15
#